data_AF-A0A8I0BY72-F1
#
_entry.id   AF-A0A8I0BY72-F1
#
_cell.length_a   1.000
_cell.length_b   1.000
_cell.length_c   1.000
_cell.angle_alpha   90.00
_cell.angle_beta   90.00
_cell.angle_gamma   90.00
#
_symmetry.space_group_name_H-M   'P 1'
#
loop_
_entity.id
_entity.type
_entity.pdbx_description
1 polymer ?
#
loop_
_entity_poly.entity_id
_entity_poly.type
_entity_poly.pdbx_seq_one_letter_code
_entity_poly.pdbx_strand_id
1 'polypeptide(L)'
;MSEDQTAEADRRLHEVLESSGARDPREFYRDRLRELKSADAPAYSKAVAYYQDRLIPEVAAGSVDPLVAWAEYGHMLAESLAPGRTVSIDATGSAQPYESPTQPNQLVLHMPQNQGVRALLVSLPTALTPAQRATYDVLVSGKQRHQR
;
A
#
# COMPACT_ATOMS: atom_id res chain seq x y z
N MET A 1 -4.85 21.91 -6.86
CA MET A 1 -3.69 21.11 -7.31
C MET A 1 -3.51 21.34 -8.81
N SER A 2 -2.31 21.68 -9.25
CA SER A 2 -2.03 21.95 -10.68
C SER A 2 -1.92 20.65 -11.45
N GLU A 3 -2.39 20.63 -12.71
CA GLU A 3 -2.14 19.52 -13.64
C GLU A 3 -0.63 19.21 -13.76
N ASP A 4 0.20 20.25 -13.71
CA ASP A 4 1.67 20.12 -13.75
C ASP A 4 2.23 19.32 -12.56
N GLN A 5 1.65 19.49 -11.37
CA GLN A 5 2.10 18.76 -10.17
C GLN A 5 1.74 17.28 -10.25
N THR A 6 0.57 16.95 -10.81
CA THR A 6 0.19 15.54 -11.02
C THR A 6 1.11 14.88 -12.04
N ALA A 7 1.36 15.55 -13.16
CA ALA A 7 2.23 15.02 -14.20
C ALA A 7 3.67 14.78 -13.68
N GLU A 8 4.19 15.70 -12.86
CA GLU A 8 5.50 15.58 -12.26
C GLU A 8 5.57 14.45 -11.21
N ALA A 9 4.55 14.33 -10.35
CA ALA A 9 4.47 13.22 -9.39
C ALA A 9 4.39 11.87 -10.10
N ASP A 10 3.61 11.77 -11.17
CA ASP A 10 3.48 10.56 -11.99
C ASP A 10 4.79 10.21 -12.69
N ARG A 11 5.50 11.21 -13.25
CA ARG A 11 6.82 11.02 -13.86
C ARG A 11 7.81 10.43 -12.86
N ARG A 12 7.89 11.01 -11.66
CA ARG A 12 8.81 10.54 -10.60
C ARG A 12 8.47 9.15 -10.10
N LEU A 13 7.18 8.85 -9.90
CA LEU A 13 6.76 7.49 -9.57
C LEU A 13 7.18 6.51 -10.67
N HIS A 14 6.94 6.86 -11.94
CA HIS A 14 7.33 6.00 -13.06
C HIS A 14 8.83 5.73 -13.11
N GLU A 15 9.67 6.75 -12.90
CA GLU A 15 11.13 6.59 -12.84
C GLU A 15 11.59 5.64 -11.72
N VAL A 16 10.95 5.72 -10.55
CA VAL A 16 11.26 4.81 -9.44
C VAL A 16 10.77 3.39 -9.73
N LEU A 17 9.61 3.22 -10.35
CA LEU A 17 9.11 1.90 -10.75
C LEU A 17 10.03 1.23 -11.79
N GLU A 18 10.46 1.96 -12.81
CA GLU A 18 11.37 1.45 -13.84
C GLU A 18 12.76 1.09 -13.27
N SER A 19 13.31 1.95 -12.42
CA SER A 19 14.65 1.72 -11.84
C SER A 19 14.67 0.63 -10.76
N SER A 20 13.60 0.49 -9.99
CA SER A 20 13.52 -0.52 -8.92
C SER A 20 12.95 -1.85 -9.39
N GLY A 21 12.12 -1.87 -10.43
CA GLY A 21 11.30 -3.04 -10.79
C GLY A 21 10.14 -3.30 -9.82
N ALA A 22 9.83 -2.35 -8.94
CA ALA A 22 8.71 -2.46 -8.02
C ALA A 22 7.37 -2.45 -8.75
N ARG A 23 6.35 -3.01 -8.11
CA ARG A 23 4.99 -3.02 -8.66
C ARG A 23 4.28 -1.71 -8.37
N ASP A 24 3.48 -1.23 -9.31
CA ASP A 24 2.75 0.03 -9.16
C ASP A 24 1.75 -0.04 -7.99
N PRO A 25 1.93 0.78 -6.93
CA PRO A 25 1.06 0.75 -5.75
C PRO A 25 -0.40 1.13 -6.08
N ARG A 26 -0.62 1.91 -7.15
CA ARG A 26 -1.96 2.35 -7.58
C ARG A 26 -2.85 1.18 -7.98
N GLU A 27 -2.27 0.06 -8.41
CA GLU A 27 -3.02 -1.16 -8.75
C GLU A 27 -3.78 -1.71 -7.54
N PHE A 28 -3.25 -1.57 -6.31
CA PHE A 28 -3.84 -2.14 -5.10
C PHE A 28 -4.93 -1.25 -4.49
N TYR A 29 -4.90 0.05 -4.77
CA TYR A 29 -5.72 1.03 -4.06
C TYR A 29 -7.01 1.37 -4.79
N ARG A 30 -7.13 1.08 -6.10
CA ARG A 30 -8.34 1.38 -6.89
C ARG A 30 -9.60 0.72 -6.34
N ASP A 31 -9.52 -0.57 -6.03
CA ASP A 31 -10.68 -1.29 -5.49
C ASP A 31 -11.04 -0.79 -4.09
N ARG A 32 -10.03 -0.50 -3.26
CA ARG A 32 -10.20 0.09 -1.92
C ARG A 32 -10.88 1.44 -1.93
N LEU A 33 -10.49 2.33 -2.84
CA LEU A 33 -11.11 3.64 -2.99
C LEU A 33 -12.57 3.53 -3.42
N ARG A 34 -12.90 2.56 -4.28
CA ARG A 34 -14.30 2.29 -4.68
C ARG A 34 -15.14 1.78 -3.52
N GLU A 35 -14.59 0.87 -2.72
CA GLU A 35 -15.23 0.36 -1.50
C GLU A 35 -15.45 1.49 -0.49
N LEU A 36 -14.40 2.28 -0.22
CA LEU A 36 -14.45 3.39 0.73
C LEU A 36 -15.50 4.43 0.30
N LYS A 37 -15.55 4.77 -1.00
CA LYS A 37 -16.57 5.68 -1.54
C LYS A 37 -18.00 5.21 -1.28
N SER A 38 -18.22 3.90 -1.29
CA SER A 38 -19.55 3.30 -1.14
C SER A 38 -19.93 3.12 0.34
N ALA A 39 -18.94 2.85 1.20
CA ALA A 39 -19.15 2.56 2.62
C ALA A 39 -19.12 3.81 3.51
N ASP A 40 -18.22 4.76 3.24
CA ASP A 40 -17.97 5.93 4.09
C ASP A 40 -17.53 7.15 3.25
N ALA A 41 -18.50 7.99 2.89
CA ALA A 41 -18.25 9.20 2.10
C ALA A 41 -17.33 10.23 2.80
N PRO A 42 -17.45 10.48 4.12
CA PRO A 42 -16.46 11.25 4.86
C PRO A 42 -15.03 10.70 4.78
N ALA A 43 -14.82 9.40 4.99
CA ALA A 43 -13.49 8.78 4.89
C ALA A 43 -12.93 8.84 3.48
N TYR A 44 -13.77 8.61 2.46
CA TYR A 44 -13.39 8.81 1.06
C TYR A 44 -12.93 10.25 0.80
N SER A 45 -13.66 11.24 1.30
CA SER A 45 -13.30 12.66 1.14
C SER A 45 -11.94 12.98 1.78
N LYS A 46 -11.65 12.41 2.96
CA LYS A 46 -10.33 12.51 3.61
C LYS A 46 -9.23 11.86 2.77
N ALA A 47 -9.50 10.70 2.17
CA ALA A 47 -8.55 10.03 1.30
C ALA A 47 -8.25 10.84 0.03
N VAL A 48 -9.26 11.51 -0.55
CA VAL A 48 -9.05 12.43 -1.67
C VAL A 48 -8.25 13.67 -1.23
N ALA A 49 -8.58 14.26 -0.09
CA ALA A 49 -7.83 15.41 0.45
C ALA A 49 -6.35 15.05 0.70
N TYR A 50 -6.06 13.90 1.33
CA TYR A 50 -4.67 13.44 1.51
C TYR A 50 -3.94 13.31 0.17
N TYR A 51 -4.59 12.73 -0.84
CA TYR A 51 -4.02 12.58 -2.18
C TYR A 51 -3.65 13.94 -2.79
N GLN A 52 -4.58 14.90 -2.72
CA GLN A 52 -4.43 16.22 -3.38
C GLN A 52 -3.50 17.17 -2.62
N ASP A 53 -3.58 17.17 -1.30
CA ASP A 53 -2.96 18.18 -0.44
C ASP A 53 -1.59 17.75 0.07
N ARG A 54 -1.29 16.44 0.05
CA ARG A 54 -0.05 15.89 0.61
C ARG A 54 0.71 14.99 -0.36
N LEU A 55 0.10 13.89 -0.81
CA LEU A 55 0.80 12.88 -1.61
C LEU A 55 1.37 13.47 -2.90
N ILE A 56 0.52 14.07 -3.75
CA ILE A 56 0.96 14.61 -5.04
C ILE A 56 1.97 15.76 -4.85
N PRO A 57 1.74 16.76 -3.99
CA PRO A 57 2.71 17.81 -3.75
C PRO A 57 4.08 17.32 -3.25
N GLU A 58 4.11 16.41 -2.27
CA GLU A 58 5.38 15.90 -1.69
C GLU A 58 6.18 15.09 -2.72
N VAL A 59 5.50 14.22 -3.49
CA VAL A 59 6.15 13.42 -4.55
C VAL A 59 6.65 14.33 -5.67
N ALA A 60 5.84 15.28 -6.14
CA ALA A 60 6.23 16.21 -7.21
C ALA A 60 7.42 17.10 -6.81
N ALA A 61 7.45 17.57 -5.55
CA ALA A 61 8.56 18.34 -5.01
C ALA A 61 9.84 17.51 -4.85
N GLY A 62 9.73 16.18 -4.81
CA GLY A 62 10.84 15.29 -4.50
C GLY A 62 11.27 15.32 -3.04
N SER A 63 10.38 15.75 -2.15
CA SER A 63 10.67 15.81 -0.70
C SER A 63 10.61 14.44 -0.05
N VAL A 64 10.02 13.45 -0.73
CA VAL A 64 9.84 12.08 -0.25
C VAL A 64 10.06 11.09 -1.39
N ASP A 65 10.53 9.88 -1.06
CA ASP A 65 10.56 8.78 -2.01
C ASP A 65 9.12 8.42 -2.45
N PRO A 66 8.85 8.28 -3.76
CA PRO A 66 7.52 7.96 -4.27
C PRO A 66 6.92 6.68 -3.66
N LEU A 67 7.68 5.58 -3.58
CA LEU A 67 7.14 4.32 -3.07
C LEU A 67 6.82 4.40 -1.57
N VAL A 68 7.62 5.14 -0.80
CA VAL A 68 7.33 5.42 0.61
C VAL A 68 6.04 6.23 0.74
N ALA A 69 5.90 7.32 0.00
CA ALA A 69 4.71 8.17 0.09
C ALA A 69 3.42 7.43 -0.31
N TRP A 70 3.49 6.62 -1.36
CA TRP A 70 2.37 5.78 -1.79
C TRP A 70 2.05 4.67 -0.79
N ALA A 71 3.05 4.07 -0.13
CA ALA A 71 2.82 3.08 0.92
C ALA A 71 2.09 3.69 2.13
N GLU A 72 2.46 4.90 2.55
CA GLU A 72 1.78 5.64 3.62
C GLU A 72 0.32 5.95 3.26
N TYR A 73 0.09 6.34 2.00
CA TYR A 73 -1.27 6.52 1.50
C TYR A 73 -2.06 5.20 1.54
N GLY A 74 -1.46 4.10 1.09
CA GLY A 74 -2.05 2.76 1.15
C GLY A 74 -2.38 2.28 2.56
N HIS A 75 -1.54 2.64 3.54
CA HIS A 75 -1.73 2.34 4.95
C HIS A 75 -2.97 3.06 5.50
N MET A 76 -3.05 4.38 5.27
CA MET A 76 -4.20 5.19 5.68
C MET A 76 -5.51 4.69 5.05
N LEU A 77 -5.49 4.31 3.77
CA LEU A 77 -6.66 3.73 3.10
C LEU A 77 -7.10 2.42 3.77
N ALA A 78 -6.15 1.55 4.13
CA ALA A 78 -6.47 0.27 4.74
C ALA A 78 -7.09 0.45 6.14
N GLU A 79 -6.55 1.35 6.96
CA GLU A 79 -7.12 1.66 8.28
C GLU A 79 -8.50 2.32 8.20
N SER A 80 -8.74 3.12 7.15
CA SER A 80 -10.05 3.75 6.93
C SER A 80 -11.12 2.74 6.50
N LEU A 81 -10.73 1.63 5.86
CA LEU A 81 -11.65 0.60 5.40
C LEU A 81 -12.09 -0.36 6.50
N ALA A 82 -11.17 -0.71 7.40
CA ALA A 82 -11.45 -1.65 8.47
C ALA A 82 -10.60 -1.37 9.71
N PRO A 83 -11.20 -1.43 10.92
CA PRO A 83 -10.42 -1.51 12.14
C PRO A 83 -9.55 -2.76 12.15
N GLY A 84 -8.31 -2.63 12.61
CA GLY A 84 -7.35 -3.73 12.57
C GLY A 84 -5.97 -3.32 13.04
N ARG A 85 -4.98 -4.13 12.67
CA ARG A 85 -3.57 -3.84 12.94
C ARG A 85 -2.76 -3.97 11.66
N THR A 86 -1.79 -3.10 11.48
CA THR A 86 -0.86 -3.19 10.35
C THR A 86 0.42 -3.85 10.81
N VAL A 87 0.91 -4.80 10.01
CA VAL A 87 2.14 -5.55 10.27
C VAL A 87 3.09 -5.43 9.09
N SER A 88 4.38 -5.35 9.39
CA SER A 88 5.45 -5.54 8.43
C SER A 88 5.97 -6.97 8.54
N ILE A 89 6.28 -7.58 7.39
CA ILE A 89 6.81 -8.93 7.29
C ILE A 89 8.17 -8.82 6.61
N ASP A 90 9.22 -9.17 7.34
CA ASP A 90 10.59 -9.12 6.83
C ASP A 90 10.90 -10.25 5.83
N ALA A 91 12.13 -10.25 5.31
CA ALA A 91 12.61 -11.25 4.36
C ALA A 91 12.55 -12.70 4.88
N THR A 92 12.59 -12.90 6.21
CA THR A 92 12.49 -14.22 6.86
C THR A 92 11.04 -14.69 7.02
N GLY A 93 10.06 -13.81 6.81
CA GLY A 93 8.65 -14.06 7.06
C GLY A 93 8.21 -13.70 8.48
N SER A 94 9.07 -13.09 9.28
CA SER A 94 8.74 -12.68 10.64
C SER A 94 7.87 -11.41 10.60
N ALA A 95 6.73 -11.46 11.29
CA ALA A 95 5.80 -10.35 11.39
C ALA A 95 6.13 -9.47 12.61
N GLN A 96 6.15 -8.17 12.41
CA GLN A 96 6.33 -7.15 13.44
C GLN A 96 5.24 -6.08 13.32
N PRO A 97 4.95 -5.31 14.38
CA PRO A 97 4.16 -4.10 14.25
C PRO A 97 4.72 -3.20 13.15
N TYR A 98 3.83 -2.60 12.35
CA TYR A 98 4.27 -1.66 11.32
C TYR A 98 4.86 -0.40 11.95
N GLU A 99 6.02 0.03 11.44
CA GLU A 99 6.64 1.31 11.75
C GLU A 99 6.82 2.10 10.45
N SER A 100 6.45 3.38 10.48
CA SER A 100 6.63 4.30 9.36
C SER A 100 8.01 4.97 9.42
N PRO A 101 8.70 5.16 8.28
CA PRO A 101 8.30 4.73 6.94
C PRO A 101 8.56 3.24 6.68
N THR A 102 7.79 2.66 5.75
CA THR A 102 8.00 1.28 5.27
C THR A 102 9.43 1.10 4.77
N GLN A 103 10.09 0.02 5.20
CA GLN A 103 11.40 -0.37 4.66
C GLN A 103 11.24 -1.10 3.31
N PRO A 104 12.13 -0.88 2.32
CA PRO A 104 11.97 -1.42 0.95
C PRO A 104 11.81 -2.95 0.83
N ASN A 105 12.37 -3.71 1.78
CA ASN A 105 12.33 -5.17 1.77
C ASN A 105 11.20 -5.78 2.61
N GLN A 106 10.26 -4.97 3.09
CA GLN A 106 9.16 -5.43 3.92
C GLN A 106 7.86 -5.55 3.13
N LEU A 107 7.17 -6.68 3.32
CA LEU A 107 5.78 -6.84 2.92
C LEU A 107 4.90 -6.24 4.02
N VAL A 108 4.09 -5.24 3.70
CA VAL A 108 3.23 -4.59 4.68
C VAL A 108 1.77 -4.97 4.42
N LEU A 109 1.13 -5.53 5.43
CA LEU A 109 -0.26 -5.97 5.39
C LEU A 109 -1.05 -5.33 6.52
N HIS A 110 -2.22 -4.80 6.20
CA HIS A 110 -3.22 -4.48 7.20
C HIS A 110 -4.10 -5.71 7.45
N MET A 111 -4.24 -6.07 8.71
CA MET A 111 -4.99 -7.23 9.20
C MET A 111 -6.26 -6.73 9.89
N PRO A 112 -7.43 -6.81 9.21
CA PRO A 112 -8.70 -6.44 9.81
C PRO A 112 -9.00 -7.26 11.07
N GLN A 113 -9.66 -6.67 12.06
CA GLN A 113 -10.01 -7.34 13.31
C GLN A 113 -11.07 -8.44 13.11
N ASN A 114 -11.93 -8.28 12.10
CA ASN A 114 -12.99 -9.22 11.80
C ASN A 114 -12.43 -10.51 11.17
N GLN A 115 -12.68 -11.64 11.85
CA GLN A 115 -12.26 -12.95 11.37
C GLN A 115 -12.93 -13.26 10.02
N GLY A 116 -12.15 -13.77 9.06
CA GLY A 116 -12.62 -14.12 7.71
C GLY A 116 -12.50 -13.01 6.67
N VAL A 117 -12.15 -11.78 7.06
CA VAL A 117 -11.78 -10.73 6.12
C VAL A 117 -10.32 -10.90 5.71
N ARG A 118 -10.04 -10.77 4.40
CA ARG A 118 -8.67 -10.90 3.86
C ARG A 118 -7.79 -9.75 4.33
N ALA A 119 -6.48 -10.01 4.39
CA ALA A 119 -5.52 -8.96 4.63
C ALA A 119 -5.49 -7.96 3.47
N LEU A 120 -5.38 -6.68 3.79
CA LEU A 120 -5.26 -5.61 2.81
C LEU A 120 -3.78 -5.32 2.59
N LEU A 121 -3.29 -5.54 1.36
CA LEU A 121 -1.91 -5.23 0.97
C LEU A 121 -1.60 -3.73 1.03
N VAL A 122 -0.78 -3.29 1.98
CA VAL A 122 -0.37 -1.87 2.09
C VAL A 122 0.81 -1.58 1.16
N SER A 123 1.85 -2.40 1.21
CA SER A 123 3.06 -2.25 0.40
C SER A 123 3.65 -3.61 0.03
N LEU A 124 4.24 -3.70 -1.16
CA LEU A 124 5.01 -4.86 -1.62
C LEU A 124 6.50 -4.50 -1.68
N PRO A 125 7.39 -5.39 -1.23
CA PRO A 125 8.79 -5.28 -1.59
C PRO A 125 8.94 -5.55 -3.10
N THR A 126 9.99 -5.01 -3.70
CA THR A 126 10.32 -5.21 -5.12
C THR A 126 10.30 -6.69 -5.52
N ALA A 127 10.84 -7.55 -4.65
CA ALA A 127 10.78 -8.98 -4.81
C ALA A 127 10.37 -9.63 -3.48
N LEU A 128 9.31 -10.43 -3.53
CA LEU A 128 8.92 -11.26 -2.38
C LEU A 128 9.91 -12.41 -2.22
N THR A 129 10.47 -12.56 -1.03
CA THR A 129 11.17 -13.80 -0.65
C THR A 129 10.19 -14.98 -0.63
N PRO A 130 10.68 -16.24 -0.61
CA PRO A 130 9.80 -17.40 -0.48
C PRO A 130 8.88 -17.33 0.75
N ALA A 131 9.40 -16.83 1.88
CA ALA A 131 8.64 -16.69 3.12
C ALA A 131 7.54 -15.62 2.99
N GLN A 132 7.89 -14.43 2.48
CA GLN A 132 6.91 -13.37 2.25
C GLN A 132 5.85 -13.77 1.22
N ARG A 133 6.27 -14.50 0.17
CA ARG A 133 5.35 -15.03 -0.86
C ARG A 133 4.35 -16.00 -0.27
N ALA A 134 4.78 -16.92 0.60
CA ALA A 134 3.87 -17.83 1.28
C ALA A 134 2.80 -17.07 2.09
N THR A 135 3.21 -16.03 2.81
CA THR A 135 2.28 -15.18 3.58
C THR A 135 1.32 -14.41 2.66
N TYR A 136 1.83 -13.81 1.59
CA TYR A 136 1.03 -13.10 0.59
C TYR A 136 -0.01 -14.02 -0.08
N ASP A 137 0.41 -15.21 -0.50
CA ASP A 137 -0.45 -16.15 -1.20
C ASP A 137 -1.63 -16.58 -0.31
N VAL A 138 -1.37 -16.85 0.97
CA VAL A 138 -2.40 -17.27 1.93
C VAL A 138 -3.31 -16.11 2.34
N LEU A 139 -2.74 -14.98 2.78
CA LEU A 139 -3.51 -13.93 3.45
C LEU A 139 -4.15 -12.90 2.50
N VAL A 140 -3.55 -12.71 1.32
CA VAL A 140 -4.01 -11.71 0.34
C VAL A 140 -4.68 -12.40 -0.84
N SER A 141 -3.97 -13.32 -1.49
CA SER A 141 -4.50 -13.96 -2.71
C SER A 141 -5.53 -15.07 -2.41
N GLY A 142 -5.55 -15.59 -1.17
CA GLY A 142 -6.41 -16.71 -0.77
C GLY A 142 -6.06 -18.01 -1.47
N LYS A 143 -4.88 -18.10 -2.11
CA LYS A 143 -4.37 -19.32 -2.73
C LYS A 143 -3.68 -20.14 -1.65
N GLN A 144 -4.38 -21.14 -1.12
CA GLN A 144 -3.66 -22.24 -0.48
C GLN A 144 -3.02 -23.08 -1.59
N ARG A 145 -1.69 -23.09 -1.66
CA ARG A 145 -0.99 -24.18 -2.36
C ARG A 145 -1.32 -25.48 -1.61
N HIS A 146 -2.35 -26.18 -2.05
CA HIS A 146 -2.52 -27.59 -1.73
C HIS A 146 -1.36 -28.34 -2.39
N GLN A 147 -0.27 -28.53 -1.64
CA GLN A 147 0.66 -29.60 -1.94
C GLN A 147 -0.01 -30.90 -1.46
N ARG A 148 -0.53 -31.66 -2.43
CA ARG A 148 -0.67 -33.11 -2.31
C ARG A 148 0.60 -33.75 -2.87
#